data_AF-A0A1W2TTZ3-F1
#
_entry.id   AF-A0A1W2TTZ3-F1
#
_cell.length_a   1.000
_cell.length_b   1.000
_cell.length_c   1.000
_cell.angle_alpha   90.00
_cell.angle_beta   90.00
_cell.angle_gamma   90.00
#
_symmetry.space_group_name_H-M   'P 1'
#
loop_
_entity.id
_entity.type
_entity.pdbx_description
1 polymer ?
#
loop_
_entity_poly.entity_id
_entity_poly.type
_entity_poly.pdbx_seq_one_letter_code
_entity_poly.pdbx_strand_id
1 'polypeptide(L)'
;MSLTASLAMAPAVDPDFPCALTVEVPFPTSRLASTALQALQVDKELSPLVSRIFAVASPEDAMEANPETSILRVEYKATTNRMLRVAVNSFMESLSLVVEVMGELDEDVLAASHQISDR
;
A
#
# COMPACT_ATOMS: atom_id res chain seq x y z
N MET A 1 7.87 -23.46 29.70
CA MET A 1 8.59 -23.79 28.45
C MET A 1 7.55 -24.08 27.39
N SER A 2 7.43 -23.20 26.39
CA SER A 2 7.05 -23.53 25.00
C SER A 2 7.10 -22.22 24.21
N LEU A 3 8.16 -22.10 23.40
CA LEU A 3 8.39 -21.03 22.44
C LEU A 3 7.31 -21.08 21.34
N THR A 4 6.63 -19.98 21.07
CA THR A 4 6.06 -19.71 19.75
C THR A 4 7.10 -18.96 18.94
N ALA A 5 7.78 -19.69 18.06
CA ALA A 5 8.73 -19.13 17.12
C ALA A 5 8.02 -18.14 16.19
N SER A 6 8.44 -16.88 16.24
CA SER A 6 8.16 -15.91 15.19
C SER A 6 8.90 -16.37 13.93
N LEU A 7 8.15 -16.92 12.97
CA LEU A 7 8.68 -17.30 11.67
C LEU A 7 8.80 -16.02 10.83
N ALA A 8 9.98 -15.41 10.85
CA ALA A 8 10.42 -14.56 9.75
C ALA A 8 10.48 -15.45 8.50
N MET A 9 9.41 -15.47 7.72
CA MET A 9 9.36 -16.12 6.42
C MET A 9 10.37 -15.40 5.51
N ALA A 10 11.54 -16.00 5.30
CA ALA A 10 12.42 -15.58 4.21
C ALA A 10 11.58 -15.55 2.93
N PRO A 11 11.70 -14.51 2.07
CA PRO A 11 10.88 -14.45 0.87
C PRO A 11 11.23 -15.67 0.02
N ALA A 12 10.29 -16.60 -0.09
CA ALA A 12 10.38 -17.68 -1.07
C ALA A 12 10.48 -17.01 -2.43
N VAL A 13 11.68 -17.01 -3.00
CA VAL A 13 11.94 -16.40 -4.31
C VAL A 13 11.12 -17.19 -5.30
N ASP A 14 10.12 -16.53 -5.86
CA ASP A 14 9.30 -17.06 -6.92
C ASP A 14 10.19 -17.18 -8.17
N PRO A 15 10.46 -18.39 -8.70
CA PRO A 15 11.35 -18.56 -9.84
C PRO A 15 10.85 -17.84 -11.09
N ASP A 16 9.53 -17.63 -11.20
CA ASP A 16 8.93 -16.89 -12.31
C ASP A 16 9.02 -15.37 -12.11
N PHE A 17 9.16 -14.91 -10.86
CA PHE A 17 9.24 -13.49 -10.50
C PHE A 17 10.32 -13.23 -9.42
N PRO A 18 11.61 -13.26 -9.80
CA PRO A 18 12.73 -13.19 -8.85
C PRO A 18 12.89 -11.82 -8.15
N CYS A 19 12.26 -10.77 -8.65
CA CYS A 19 12.33 -9.42 -8.07
C CYS A 19 11.03 -9.11 -7.33
N ALA A 20 11.10 -8.78 -6.04
CA ALA A 20 9.92 -8.42 -5.25
C ALA A 20 10.13 -7.10 -4.49
N LEU A 21 9.05 -6.34 -4.29
CA LEU A 21 9.02 -5.11 -3.50
C LEU A 21 7.66 -4.96 -2.84
N THR A 22 7.65 -4.61 -1.55
CA THR A 22 6.43 -4.24 -0.84
C THR A 22 6.43 -2.74 -0.61
N VAL A 23 5.31 -2.09 -0.95
CA VAL A 23 5.06 -0.68 -0.69
C VAL A 23 3.95 -0.57 0.34
N GLU A 24 4.17 0.19 1.39
CA GLU A 24 3.18 0.45 2.44
C GLU A 24 2.90 1.95 2.51
N VAL A 25 1.64 2.32 2.36
CA VAL A 25 1.19 3.71 2.35
C VAL A 25 0.22 3.90 3.50
N PRO A 26 0.58 4.68 4.53
CA PRO A 26 -0.34 4.97 5.63
C PRO A 26 -1.41 5.96 5.18
N PHE A 27 -2.65 5.66 5.53
CA PHE A 27 -3.81 6.53 5.34
C PHE A 27 -4.39 6.94 6.70
N PRO A 28 -4.95 8.17 6.82
CA PRO A 28 -5.51 8.66 8.08
C PRO A 28 -6.68 7.84 8.61
N THR A 29 -7.45 7.19 7.73
CA THR A 29 -8.60 6.37 8.09
C THR A 29 -8.70 5.12 7.21
N SER A 30 -9.33 4.06 7.72
CA SER A 30 -9.60 2.83 6.96
C SER A 30 -10.48 3.06 5.72
N ARG A 31 -11.40 4.05 5.77
CA ARG A 31 -12.23 4.42 4.62
C ARG A 31 -11.38 4.95 3.47
N LEU A 32 -10.41 5.82 3.74
CA LEU A 32 -9.53 6.36 2.70
C LEU A 32 -8.63 5.26 2.12
N ALA A 33 -8.06 4.40 2.97
CA ALA A 33 -7.28 3.25 2.50
C ALA A 33 -8.10 2.33 1.58
N SER A 34 -9.34 2.03 1.95
CA SER A 34 -10.26 1.18 1.17
C SER A 34 -10.69 1.84 -0.13
N THR A 35 -10.92 3.15 -0.11
CA THR A 35 -11.28 3.92 -1.32
C THR A 35 -10.10 3.95 -2.30
N ALA A 36 -8.88 4.18 -1.80
CA ALA A 36 -7.67 4.17 -2.61
C ALA A 36 -7.44 2.78 -3.23
N LEU A 37 -7.60 1.72 -2.42
CA LEU A 37 -7.55 0.33 -2.88
C LEU A 37 -8.50 0.11 -4.08
N GLN A 38 -9.78 0.49 -3.93
CA GLN A 38 -10.78 0.30 -4.97
C GLN A 38 -10.45 1.08 -6.24
N ALA A 39 -9.98 2.32 -6.12
CA ALA A 39 -9.58 3.13 -7.28
C ALA A 39 -8.38 2.52 -8.01
N LEU A 40 -7.38 2.02 -7.28
CA LEU A 40 -6.13 1.51 -7.82
C LEU A 40 -6.26 0.08 -8.38
N GLN A 41 -7.23 -0.71 -7.91
CA GLN A 41 -7.51 -2.07 -8.40
C GLN A 41 -8.12 -2.11 -9.80
N VAL A 42 -8.82 -1.06 -10.22
CA VAL A 42 -9.46 -1.00 -11.54
C VAL A 42 -8.40 -1.02 -12.65
N ASP A 43 -7.22 -0.46 -12.39
CA ASP A 43 -6.09 -0.49 -13.29
C ASP A 43 -5.42 -1.87 -13.24
N LYS A 44 -5.66 -2.69 -14.25
CA LYS A 44 -5.05 -4.02 -14.36
C LYS A 44 -3.63 -3.85 -14.90
N GLU A 45 -2.69 -4.53 -14.26
CA GLU A 45 -1.35 -4.69 -14.82
C GLU A 45 -1.46 -5.32 -16.21
N LEU A 46 -1.03 -4.58 -17.24
CA LEU A 46 -1.17 -4.98 -18.64
C LEU A 46 -0.17 -6.06 -19.05
N SER A 47 0.89 -6.26 -18.24
CA SER A 47 1.98 -7.18 -18.54
C SER A 47 1.92 -8.43 -17.67
N PRO A 48 2.01 -9.65 -18.25
CA PRO A 48 2.16 -10.87 -17.46
C PRO A 48 3.53 -10.98 -16.76
N LEU A 49 4.44 -10.03 -17.00
CA LEU A 49 5.79 -10.00 -16.42
C LEU A 49 5.84 -9.36 -15.03
N VAL A 50 4.72 -8.82 -14.55
CA VAL A 50 4.56 -8.21 -13.25
C VAL A 50 3.29 -8.75 -12.60
N SER A 51 3.40 -9.14 -11.33
CA SER A 51 2.29 -9.50 -10.47
C SER A 51 2.18 -8.49 -9.34
N ARG A 52 0.96 -8.03 -9.08
CA ARG A 52 0.64 -7.03 -8.08
C ARG A 52 -0.52 -7.51 -7.22
N ILE A 53 -0.34 -7.48 -5.91
CA ILE A 53 -1.37 -7.82 -4.93
C ILE A 53 -1.56 -6.62 -4.01
N PHE A 54 -2.82 -6.26 -3.77
CA PHE A 54 -3.17 -5.19 -2.85
C PHE A 54 -3.86 -5.74 -1.61
N ALA A 55 -3.56 -5.15 -0.46
CA ALA A 55 -4.21 -5.42 0.81
C ALA A 55 -4.36 -4.12 1.61
N VAL A 56 -5.38 -4.07 2.47
CA VAL A 56 -5.50 -3.05 3.51
C VAL A 56 -5.20 -3.75 4.83
N ALA A 57 -4.18 -3.29 5.53
CA ALA A 57 -3.76 -3.79 6.83
C ALA A 57 -4.23 -2.85 7.95
N SER A 58 -4.50 -3.46 9.10
CA SER A 58 -4.87 -2.79 10.34
C SER A 58 -3.62 -2.18 11.02
N PRO A 59 -3.78 -1.13 11.85
CA PRO A 59 -2.67 -0.43 12.50
C PRO A 59 -1.85 -1.29 13.47
N GLU A 60 -2.35 -2.48 13.84
CA GLU A 60 -1.61 -3.46 14.65
C GLU A 60 -0.31 -3.96 13.98
N ASP A 61 -0.21 -3.84 12.65
CA ASP A 61 0.98 -4.21 11.88
C ASP A 61 2.03 -3.08 11.78
N ALA A 62 1.70 -1.83 12.16
CA ALA A 62 2.66 -0.72 12.18
C ALA A 62 3.06 -0.37 13.61
N MET A 63 4.34 -0.58 13.92
CA MET A 63 4.97 -0.38 15.23
C MET A 63 4.78 1.02 15.85
N GLU A 64 4.27 2.02 15.13
CA GLU A 64 4.12 3.41 15.61
C GLU A 64 2.86 4.15 15.10
N ALA A 65 1.83 3.42 14.64
CA ALA A 65 0.68 4.06 13.99
C ALA A 65 -0.49 4.29 14.95
N ASN A 66 -1.14 5.46 14.85
CA ASN A 66 -2.35 5.82 15.59
C ASN A 66 -3.42 4.72 15.38
N PRO A 67 -4.26 4.39 16.38
CA PRO A 67 -5.24 3.30 16.28
C PRO A 67 -6.30 3.52 15.18
N GLU A 68 -6.42 4.73 14.65
CA GLU A 68 -7.33 5.10 13.56
C GLU A 68 -6.70 5.00 12.16
N THR A 69 -5.37 4.88 12.08
CA THR A 69 -4.63 4.83 10.82
C THR A 69 -4.71 3.46 10.18
N SER A 70 -4.75 3.41 8.86
CA SER A 70 -4.83 2.15 8.11
C SER A 70 -3.78 2.14 7.01
N ILE A 71 -3.23 0.97 6.69
CA ILE A 71 -2.10 0.85 5.77
C ILE A 71 -2.58 0.21 4.47
N LEU A 72 -2.37 0.88 3.34
CA LEU A 72 -2.48 0.25 2.03
C LEU A 72 -1.15 -0.44 1.72
N ARG A 73 -1.16 -1.77 1.71
CA ARG A 73 0.00 -2.60 1.33
C ARG A 73 -0.15 -3.05 -0.12
N VAL A 74 0.92 -2.89 -0.89
CA VAL A 74 1.02 -3.34 -2.27
C VAL A 74 2.27 -4.18 -2.44
N GLU A 75 2.08 -5.44 -2.79
CA GLU A 75 3.15 -6.39 -3.05
C GLU A 75 3.36 -6.52 -4.56
N TYR A 76 4.57 -6.19 -5.00
CA TYR A 76 5.01 -6.35 -6.38
C TYR A 76 5.95 -7.53 -6.51
N LYS A 77 5.77 -8.28 -7.59
CA LYS A 77 6.68 -9.31 -8.08
C LYS A 77 6.90 -9.11 -9.57
N ALA A 78 8.14 -9.21 -10.04
CA ALA A 78 8.49 -8.97 -11.43
C ALA A 78 9.61 -9.91 -11.91
N THR A 79 9.62 -10.17 -13.23
CA THR A 79 10.69 -10.94 -13.88
C THR A 79 12.05 -10.24 -13.83
N THR A 80 12.05 -8.90 -13.80
CA THR A 80 13.26 -8.08 -13.76
C THR A 80 13.07 -6.83 -12.92
N ASN A 81 14.16 -6.29 -12.37
CA ASN A 81 14.18 -4.98 -11.72
C ASN A 81 13.69 -3.85 -12.64
N ARG A 82 13.88 -3.98 -13.97
CA ARG A 82 13.39 -2.99 -14.93
C ARG A 82 11.87 -2.96 -14.97
N MET A 83 11.22 -4.12 -14.99
CA MET A 83 9.76 -4.21 -14.96
C MET A 83 9.20 -3.74 -13.62
N LEU A 84 9.87 -4.10 -12.51
CA LEU A 84 9.51 -3.61 -11.19
C LEU A 84 9.53 -2.07 -11.13
N ARG A 85 10.58 -1.44 -11.65
CA ARG A 85 10.68 0.03 -11.70
C ARG A 85 9.56 0.67 -12.52
N VAL A 86 9.28 0.14 -13.71
CA VAL A 86 8.22 0.69 -14.58
C VAL A 86 6.86 0.59 -13.91
N ALA A 87 6.51 -0.58 -13.36
CA ALA A 87 5.24 -0.80 -12.70
C ALA A 87 5.07 0.06 -11.44
N VAL A 88 6.11 0.13 -10.59
CA VAL A 88 6.06 0.91 -9.35
C VAL A 88 5.97 2.42 -9.64
N ASN A 89 6.70 2.92 -10.64
CA ASN A 89 6.60 4.34 -11.00
C ASN A 89 5.19 4.71 -11.49
N SER A 90 4.62 3.92 -12.41
CA SER A 90 3.26 4.13 -12.88
C SER A 90 2.23 4.05 -11.75
N PHE A 91 2.44 3.13 -10.79
CA PHE A 91 1.60 3.05 -9.61
C PHE A 91 1.69 4.30 -8.73
N MET A 92 2.88 4.84 -8.50
CA MET A 92 3.04 6.05 -7.69
C MET A 92 2.39 7.28 -8.35
N GLU A 93 2.41 7.35 -9.68
CA GLU A 93 1.68 8.38 -10.44
C GLU A 93 0.17 8.24 -10.23
N SER A 94 -0.39 7.04 -10.38
CA SER A 94 -1.81 6.77 -10.13
C SER A 94 -2.20 7.03 -8.66
N LEU A 95 -1.35 6.64 -7.71
CA LEU A 95 -1.57 6.87 -6.29
C LEU A 95 -1.58 8.36 -5.96
N SER A 96 -0.64 9.14 -6.53
CA SER A 96 -0.59 10.59 -6.34
C SER A 96 -1.89 11.25 -6.79
N LEU A 97 -2.42 10.86 -7.96
CA LEU A 97 -3.69 11.38 -8.46
C LEU A 97 -4.86 11.02 -7.53
N VAL A 98 -4.92 9.78 -7.06
CA VAL A 98 -5.99 9.34 -6.13
C VAL A 98 -5.94 10.14 -4.82
N VAL A 99 -4.74 10.33 -4.25
CA VAL A 99 -4.57 11.07 -3.00
C VAL A 99 -4.87 12.56 -3.17
N GLU A 100 -4.49 13.16 -4.30
CA GLU A 100 -4.83 14.54 -4.64
C GLU A 100 -6.35 14.74 -4.72
N VAL A 101 -7.05 13.87 -5.45
CA VAL A 101 -8.50 13.89 -5.56
C VAL A 101 -9.17 13.69 -4.20
N MET A 102 -8.65 12.80 -3.35
CA MET A 102 -9.14 12.66 -1.97
C MET A 102 -8.95 13.95 -1.16
N GLY A 103 -7.81 14.63 -1.30
CA GLY A 103 -7.55 15.89 -0.61
C GLY A 103 -8.46 17.03 -1.04
N GLU A 104 -8.87 17.06 -2.31
CA GLU A 104 -9.76 18.10 -2.85
C GLU A 104 -11.25 17.81 -2.61
N LEU A 105 -11.66 16.53 -2.62
CA LEU A 105 -13.07 16.14 -2.64
C LEU A 105 -13.59 15.53 -1.33
N ASP A 106 -12.75 14.97 -0.45
CA ASP A 106 -13.24 14.44 0.83
C ASP A 106 -13.32 15.55 1.89
N GLU A 107 -14.53 16.06 2.11
CA GLU A 107 -14.85 17.04 3.17
C GLU A 107 -14.47 16.54 4.59
N ASP A 108 -14.39 15.22 4.79
CA ASP A 108 -13.96 14.60 6.06
C ASP A 108 -12.44 14.66 6.30
N VAL A 109 -11.62 14.86 5.26
CA VAL A 109 -10.14 15.03 5.38
C VAL A 109 -9.81 16.43 5.94
N LEU A 110 -10.63 17.43 5.61
CA LEU A 110 -10.48 18.79 6.15
C LEU A 110 -10.68 18.83 7.68
N ALA A 111 -11.56 17.98 8.23
CA ALA A 111 -11.79 17.88 9.66
C ALA A 111 -10.63 17.23 10.42
N ALA A 112 -10.00 16.19 9.86
CA ALA A 112 -8.84 15.53 10.47
C ALA A 112 -7.57 16.41 10.41
N SER A 113 -7.41 17.19 9.33
CA SER A 113 -6.30 18.14 9.15
C SER A 113 -6.32 19.28 10.18
N HIS A 114 -7.51 19.69 10.63
CA HIS A 114 -7.69 20.75 11.62
C HIS A 114 -7.30 20.34 13.05
N GLN A 115 -7.19 19.04 13.35
CA GLN A 115 -6.74 18.57 14.68
C GLN A 115 -5.22 18.49 14.81
N ILE A 116 -4.47 18.46 13.70
CA ILE A 116 -3.00 18.38 13.71
C ILE A 116 -2.39 19.79 13.89
N SER A 117 -3.09 20.85 13.47
CA SER A 117 -2.58 22.23 13.53
C SER A 117 -2.78 22.93 14.88
N ASP A 118 -3.46 22.30 15.85
CA ASP A 118 -3.76 22.88 17.18
C ASP A 118 -2.92 22.22 18.31
N ARG A 119 -1.75 21.66 17.98
CA ARG A 119 -0.75 21.16 18.94
C ARG A 119 0.63 21.76 18.71
#